data_AF-A0A5B9DC29-F1
#
_entry.id   AF-A0A5B9DC29-F1
#
_cell.length_a   1.000
_cell.length_b   1.000
_cell.length_c   1.000
_cell.angle_alpha   90.00
_cell.angle_beta   90.00
_cell.angle_gamma   90.00
#
_symmetry.space_group_name_H-M   'P 1'
#
loop_
_entity.id
_entity.type
_entity.pdbx_description
1 polymer ?
#
loop_
_entity_poly.entity_id
_entity_poly.type
_entity_poly.pdbx_seq_one_letter_code
_entity_poly.pdbx_strand_id
1 'polypeptide(L)'
;MSEVKINNENHLFIFFLYTFIWSWLFWLPGVLNSQGVISIHEAIPFFCGIFASFGPSIIAIIIIFRYKKIEGVKNLLKRAWQWNFDKKWLIPTIFLGFITSSITLIIMIQIETFPAEYSMISPILQILMDFFMILFIGGPIAEEFGWRGYALDKIQKKYNALISSLILGFFWSLWHLPLSFISGTTQSNYPFYEFFLMNLILSVLYSWLYNNTKGSLSISILFHWMMNLSAATIHYWYTRIGRWIGFFTTIIIVVIIIIIWGPTKLSRSTKTP
;
A
#
# COMPACT_ATOMS: atom_id res chain seq x y z
N MET A 1 -10.37 -37.60 -9.23
CA MET A 1 -10.86 -36.26 -8.85
C MET A 1 -10.51 -35.30 -9.96
N SER A 2 -11.51 -34.83 -10.71
CA SER A 2 -11.34 -33.88 -11.81
C SER A 2 -10.81 -32.54 -11.30
N GLU A 3 -9.58 -32.17 -11.70
CA GLU A 3 -9.09 -30.80 -11.54
C GLU A 3 -9.97 -29.88 -12.39
N VAL A 4 -10.95 -29.25 -11.73
CA VAL A 4 -11.66 -28.11 -12.31
C VAL A 4 -10.58 -27.06 -12.62
N LYS A 5 -10.31 -26.82 -13.90
CA LYS A 5 -9.47 -25.70 -14.37
C LYS A 5 -10.18 -24.40 -14.00
N ILE A 6 -9.96 -23.95 -12.78
CA ILE A 6 -10.48 -22.67 -12.30
C ILE A 6 -9.78 -21.57 -13.12
N ASN A 7 -10.58 -20.80 -13.87
CA ASN A 7 -10.10 -19.74 -14.74
C ASN A 7 -9.42 -18.63 -13.90
N ASN A 8 -8.54 -17.83 -14.52
CA ASN A 8 -7.79 -16.77 -13.81
C ASN A 8 -8.69 -15.74 -13.11
N GLU A 9 -9.92 -15.53 -13.58
CA GLU A 9 -10.96 -14.68 -12.96
C GLU A 9 -11.35 -15.17 -11.58
N ASN A 10 -11.71 -16.46 -11.52
CA ASN A 10 -12.12 -17.10 -10.29
C ASN A 10 -10.98 -17.03 -9.26
N HIS A 11 -9.72 -17.16 -9.68
CA HIS A 11 -8.58 -17.01 -8.77
C HIS A 11 -8.41 -15.61 -8.18
N LEU A 12 -8.66 -14.56 -8.97
CA LEU A 12 -8.54 -13.18 -8.48
C LEU A 12 -9.70 -12.83 -7.54
N PHE A 13 -10.91 -13.25 -7.87
CA PHE A 13 -12.07 -13.12 -6.98
C PHE A 13 -11.86 -13.87 -5.65
N ILE A 14 -11.45 -15.13 -5.73
CA ILE A 14 -11.11 -15.98 -4.57
C ILE A 14 -10.05 -15.30 -3.70
N PHE A 15 -9.01 -14.73 -4.32
CA PHE A 15 -7.97 -13.99 -3.61
C PHE A 15 -8.56 -12.83 -2.81
N PHE A 16 -9.27 -11.90 -3.45
CA PHE A 16 -9.85 -10.76 -2.74
C PHE A 16 -10.84 -11.20 -1.65
N LEU A 17 -11.72 -12.17 -1.94
CA LEU A 17 -12.69 -12.66 -0.98
C LEU A 17 -12.03 -13.22 0.29
N TYR A 18 -11.06 -14.13 0.14
CA TYR A 18 -10.39 -14.72 1.30
C TYR A 18 -9.46 -13.75 2.01
N THR A 19 -8.84 -12.80 1.29
CA THR A 19 -8.06 -11.73 1.91
C THR A 19 -8.93 -10.83 2.78
N PHE A 20 -10.12 -10.44 2.30
CA PHE A 20 -11.06 -9.64 3.09
C PHE A 20 -11.57 -10.41 4.30
N ILE A 21 -12.02 -11.66 4.12
CA ILE A 21 -12.47 -12.51 5.23
C ILE A 21 -11.38 -12.63 6.29
N TRP A 22 -10.15 -12.97 5.88
CA TRP A 22 -9.02 -13.12 6.80
C TRP A 22 -8.79 -11.84 7.60
N SER A 23 -8.51 -10.73 6.91
CA SER A 23 -8.09 -9.50 7.57
C SER A 23 -9.21 -8.88 8.40
N TRP A 24 -10.45 -8.90 7.91
CA TRP A 24 -11.58 -8.32 8.64
C TRP A 24 -11.94 -9.15 9.87
N LEU A 25 -11.83 -10.47 9.82
CA LEU A 25 -12.02 -11.33 11.01
C LEU A 25 -10.96 -11.03 12.08
N PHE A 26 -9.69 -10.85 11.69
CA PHE A 26 -8.64 -10.53 12.63
C PHE A 26 -8.69 -9.08 13.14
N TRP A 27 -9.23 -8.13 12.37
CA TRP A 27 -9.46 -6.77 12.88
C TRP A 27 -10.74 -6.62 13.71
N LEU A 28 -11.71 -7.55 13.60
CA LEU A 28 -12.99 -7.47 14.30
C LEU A 28 -12.84 -7.28 15.82
N PRO A 29 -11.95 -8.00 16.56
CA PRO A 29 -11.76 -7.74 17.98
C PRO A 29 -11.33 -6.30 18.28
N GLY A 30 -10.48 -5.70 17.44
CA GLY A 30 -10.07 -4.30 17.57
C GLY A 30 -11.23 -3.35 17.35
N VAL A 31 -12.06 -3.60 16.33
CA VAL A 31 -13.26 -2.80 16.07
C VAL A 31 -14.21 -2.87 17.26
N LEU A 32 -14.56 -4.08 17.72
CA LEU A 32 -15.50 -4.26 18.83
C LEU A 32 -14.98 -3.63 20.13
N ASN A 33 -13.66 -3.71 20.39
CA ASN A 33 -13.06 -3.10 21.57
C ASN A 33 -13.09 -1.56 21.48
N SER A 34 -12.68 -0.98 20.35
CA SER A 34 -12.68 0.48 20.16
C SER A 34 -14.07 1.10 20.14
N GLN A 35 -15.10 0.34 19.72
CA GLN A 35 -16.49 0.78 19.74
C GLN A 35 -17.21 0.50 21.07
N GLY A 36 -16.51 -0.02 22.09
CA GLY A 36 -17.07 -0.27 23.42
C GLY A 36 -18.05 -1.46 23.49
N VAL A 37 -18.06 -2.34 22.48
CA VAL A 37 -18.92 -3.54 22.45
C VAL A 37 -18.35 -4.66 23.32
N ILE A 38 -17.02 -4.80 23.33
CA ILE A 38 -16.29 -5.71 24.22
C ILE A 38 -15.21 -4.93 24.97
N SER A 39 -14.73 -5.48 26.08
CA SER A 39 -13.59 -4.94 26.82
C SER A 39 -12.52 -6.04 26.93
N ILE A 40 -11.46 -5.91 26.15
CA ILE A 40 -10.35 -6.87 26.10
C ILE A 40 -9.01 -6.15 26.26
N HIS A 41 -7.99 -6.87 26.71
CA HIS A 41 -6.65 -6.31 26.86
C HIS A 41 -6.07 -5.87 25.50
N GLU A 42 -5.47 -4.67 25.44
CA GLU A 42 -5.00 -4.02 24.19
C GLU A 42 -4.00 -4.86 23.37
N ALA A 43 -3.25 -5.75 24.04
CA ALA A 43 -2.37 -6.70 23.36
C ALA A 43 -3.12 -7.60 22.35
N ILE A 44 -4.37 -7.99 22.63
CA ILE A 44 -5.14 -8.86 21.73
C ILE A 44 -5.39 -8.18 20.38
N PRO A 45 -6.04 -7.00 20.29
CA PRO A 45 -6.26 -6.34 19.01
C PRO A 45 -4.94 -5.91 18.34
N PHE A 46 -3.88 -5.62 19.10
CA PHE A 46 -2.55 -5.38 18.53
C PHE A 46 -2.03 -6.59 17.75
N PHE A 47 -1.94 -7.78 18.37
CA PHE A 47 -1.45 -8.98 17.70
C PHE A 47 -2.38 -9.43 16.58
N CYS A 48 -3.69 -9.39 16.78
CA CYS A 48 -4.65 -9.69 15.72
C CYS A 48 -4.49 -8.72 14.54
N GLY A 49 -4.21 -7.43 14.80
CA GLY A 49 -3.92 -6.44 13.76
C GLY A 49 -2.69 -6.79 12.91
N ILE A 50 -1.64 -7.33 13.52
CA ILE A 50 -0.49 -7.86 12.79
C ILE A 50 -0.93 -9.03 11.89
N PHE A 51 -1.64 -10.03 12.41
CA PHE A 51 -2.10 -11.15 11.59
C PHE A 51 -3.06 -10.73 10.47
N ALA A 52 -3.88 -9.71 10.70
CA ALA A 52 -4.77 -9.14 9.71
C ALA A 52 -3.99 -8.52 8.54
N SER A 53 -2.90 -7.78 8.81
CA SER A 53 -2.11 -7.12 7.76
C SER A 53 -1.43 -8.11 6.81
N PHE A 54 -1.10 -9.32 7.28
CA PHE A 54 -0.54 -10.40 6.46
C PHE A 54 -1.55 -11.12 5.56
N GLY A 55 -2.86 -10.82 5.69
CA GLY A 55 -3.92 -11.47 4.92
C GLY A 55 -3.66 -11.52 3.40
N PRO A 56 -3.32 -10.42 2.72
CA PRO A 56 -3.02 -10.43 1.28
C PRO A 56 -1.88 -11.38 0.94
N SER A 57 -0.76 -11.33 1.66
CA SER A 57 0.41 -12.15 1.36
C SER A 57 0.19 -13.63 1.67
N ILE A 58 -0.42 -13.96 2.81
CA ILE A 58 -0.74 -15.34 3.20
C ILE A 58 -1.67 -15.98 2.18
N ILE A 59 -2.77 -15.30 1.82
CA ILE A 59 -3.74 -15.84 0.87
C ILE A 59 -3.13 -15.99 -0.54
N ALA A 60 -2.31 -15.04 -1.00
CA ALA A 60 -1.57 -15.19 -2.25
C ALA A 60 -0.66 -16.41 -2.24
N ILE A 61 0.12 -16.62 -1.15
CA ILE A 61 1.03 -17.76 -1.01
C ILE A 61 0.24 -19.08 -1.01
N ILE A 62 -0.86 -19.18 -0.27
CA ILE A 62 -1.72 -20.38 -0.22
C ILE A 62 -2.24 -20.70 -1.62
N ILE A 63 -2.77 -19.70 -2.33
CA ILE A 63 -3.31 -19.89 -3.68
C ILE A 63 -2.18 -20.32 -4.63
N ILE A 64 -1.04 -19.63 -4.62
CA ILE A 64 0.11 -19.98 -5.46
C ILE A 64 0.57 -21.41 -5.16
N PHE A 65 0.71 -21.79 -3.89
CA PHE A 65 1.13 -23.12 -3.50
C PHE A 65 0.15 -24.19 -3.99
N ARG A 66 -1.16 -23.94 -3.90
CA ARG A 66 -2.17 -24.90 -4.35
C ARG A 66 -2.07 -25.22 -5.85
N TYR A 67 -1.86 -24.19 -6.69
CA TYR A 67 -1.86 -24.32 -8.15
C TYR A 67 -0.49 -24.49 -8.80
N LYS A 68 0.54 -23.84 -8.26
CA LYS A 68 1.91 -23.83 -8.79
C LYS A 68 2.93 -24.51 -7.88
N LYS A 69 2.46 -25.11 -6.78
CA LYS A 69 3.28 -25.83 -5.79
C LYS A 69 4.41 -24.95 -5.25
N ILE A 70 5.41 -25.59 -4.66
CA ILE A 70 6.54 -24.89 -4.03
C ILE A 70 7.34 -24.03 -5.02
N GLU A 71 7.47 -24.44 -6.29
CA GLU A 71 8.18 -23.67 -7.30
C GLU A 71 7.49 -22.33 -7.59
N GLY A 72 6.15 -22.30 -7.59
CA GLY A 72 5.41 -21.03 -7.67
C GLY A 72 5.74 -20.08 -6.52
N VAL A 73 5.80 -20.59 -5.29
CA VAL A 73 6.12 -19.79 -4.10
C VAL A 73 7.57 -19.31 -4.15
N LYS A 74 8.52 -20.18 -4.50
CA LYS A 74 9.93 -19.80 -4.69
C LYS A 74 10.08 -18.69 -5.72
N ASN A 75 9.33 -18.73 -6.81
CA ASN A 75 9.37 -17.67 -7.83
C ASN A 75 8.82 -16.33 -7.31
N LEU A 76 7.78 -16.35 -6.48
CA LEU A 76 7.30 -15.14 -5.81
C LEU A 76 8.37 -14.58 -4.84
N LEU A 77 8.97 -15.42 -4.01
CA LEU A 77 10.01 -15.02 -3.06
C LEU A 77 11.26 -14.48 -3.78
N LYS A 78 11.68 -15.10 -4.90
CA LYS A 78 12.79 -14.61 -5.74
C LYS A 78 12.54 -13.18 -6.24
N ARG A 79 11.30 -12.83 -6.58
CA ARG A 79 10.94 -11.47 -7.01
C ARG A 79 11.07 -10.43 -5.89
N ALA A 80 10.89 -10.83 -4.63
CA ALA A 80 11.17 -9.98 -3.48
C ALA A 80 12.67 -9.70 -3.28
N TRP A 81 13.54 -10.42 -3.99
CA TRP A 81 14.99 -10.20 -4.02
C TRP A 81 15.51 -9.84 -5.42
N GLN A 82 14.62 -9.42 -6.33
CA GLN A 82 14.99 -9.11 -7.70
C GLN A 82 15.48 -7.66 -7.83
N TRP A 83 16.80 -7.50 -7.98
CA TRP A 83 17.45 -6.19 -8.12
C TRP A 83 17.96 -5.88 -9.54
N ASN A 84 17.56 -6.67 -10.55
CA ASN A 84 17.98 -6.53 -11.94
C ASN A 84 17.11 -5.53 -12.74
N PHE A 85 17.22 -4.25 -12.41
CA PHE A 85 16.59 -3.12 -13.08
C PHE A 85 17.56 -1.92 -13.09
N ASP A 86 17.23 -0.90 -13.88
CA ASP A 86 18.00 0.35 -13.95
C ASP A 86 17.96 1.08 -12.59
N LYS A 87 19.12 1.29 -11.96
CA LYS A 87 19.22 1.80 -10.58
C LYS A 87 18.72 3.23 -10.41
N LYS A 88 18.52 3.99 -11.50
CA LYS A 88 17.86 5.31 -11.43
C LYS A 88 16.48 5.26 -10.78
N TRP A 89 15.79 4.12 -10.86
CA TRP A 89 14.47 3.93 -10.25
C TRP A 89 14.50 3.91 -8.72
N LEU A 90 15.68 3.77 -8.10
CA LEU A 90 15.83 3.92 -6.65
C LEU A 90 15.56 5.37 -6.20
N ILE A 91 15.83 6.36 -7.06
CA ILE A 91 15.63 7.77 -6.72
C ILE A 91 14.15 8.05 -6.40
N PRO A 92 13.18 7.85 -7.32
CA PRO A 92 11.78 8.05 -6.98
C PRO A 92 11.28 7.04 -5.93
N THR A 93 11.84 5.84 -5.87
CA THR A 93 11.46 4.85 -4.85
C THR A 93 11.78 5.32 -3.43
N ILE A 94 12.91 5.99 -3.22
CA ILE A 94 13.36 6.43 -1.90
C ILE A 94 12.81 7.83 -1.56
N PHE A 95 12.83 8.75 -2.53
CA PHE A 95 12.64 10.17 -2.24
C PHE A 95 11.24 10.70 -2.55
N LEU A 96 10.41 10.01 -3.36
CA LEU A 96 9.14 10.60 -3.80
C LEU A 96 8.17 10.90 -2.64
N GLY A 97 8.10 10.02 -1.64
CA GLY A 97 7.31 10.26 -0.43
C GLY A 97 7.77 11.48 0.35
N PHE A 98 9.08 11.63 0.55
CA PHE A 98 9.66 12.81 1.20
C PHE A 98 9.46 14.08 0.37
N ILE A 99 9.63 14.03 -0.95
CA ILE A 99 9.43 15.18 -1.83
C ILE A 99 7.97 15.66 -1.77
N THR A 100 7.00 14.75 -1.91
CA THR A 100 5.57 15.09 -1.84
C THR A 100 5.17 15.66 -0.48
N SER A 101 5.64 15.05 0.60
CA SER A 101 5.38 15.50 1.97
C SER A 101 6.01 16.87 2.25
N SER A 102 7.24 17.10 1.81
CA SER A 102 7.95 18.38 1.98
C SER A 102 7.30 19.51 1.16
N ILE A 103 6.91 19.25 -0.09
CA ILE A 103 6.16 20.25 -0.89
C ILE A 103 4.86 20.63 -0.18
N THR A 104 4.13 19.63 0.32
CA THR A 104 2.89 19.85 1.07
C THR A 104 3.14 20.73 2.29
N LEU A 105 4.16 20.41 3.09
CA LEU A 105 4.53 21.18 4.28
C LEU A 105 4.92 22.62 3.92
N ILE A 106 5.72 22.83 2.87
CA ILE A 106 6.12 24.16 2.42
C ILE A 106 4.90 24.99 2.05
N ILE A 107 3.95 24.43 1.28
CA ILE A 107 2.70 25.12 0.94
C ILE A 107 1.91 25.47 2.20
N MET A 108 1.79 24.52 3.15
CA MET A 108 1.07 24.74 4.41
C MET A 108 1.65 25.87 5.26
N ILE A 109 2.98 26.01 5.30
CA ILE A 109 3.67 27.10 6.00
C ILE A 109 3.35 28.45 5.36
N GLN A 110 3.33 28.53 4.02
CA GLN A 110 3.08 29.78 3.30
C GLN A 110 1.64 30.30 3.43
N ILE A 111 0.69 29.40 3.66
CA ILE A 111 -0.73 29.76 3.82
C ILE A 111 -1.13 29.97 5.29
N GLU A 112 -0.18 30.00 6.23
CA GLU A 112 -0.36 30.19 7.68
C GLU A 112 -1.37 29.24 8.38
N THR A 113 -1.77 28.15 7.72
CA THR A 113 -2.79 27.22 8.23
C THR A 113 -2.30 26.23 9.29
N PHE A 114 -1.08 26.42 9.81
CA PHE A 114 -0.46 25.46 10.69
C PHE A 114 -0.59 25.85 12.16
N PRO A 115 -1.18 25.00 13.02
CA PRO A 115 -1.18 25.25 14.45
C PRO A 115 0.28 25.17 14.95
N ALA A 116 0.77 26.24 15.56
CA ALA A 116 2.13 26.32 16.12
C ALA A 116 2.44 25.23 17.19
N GLU A 117 1.42 24.47 17.60
CA GLU A 117 1.44 23.43 18.62
C GLU A 117 1.97 22.07 18.13
N TYR A 118 2.03 21.83 16.82
CA TYR A 118 2.53 20.56 16.28
C TYR A 118 4.01 20.66 15.85
N SER A 119 4.85 19.72 16.29
CA SER A 119 6.16 19.55 15.68
C SER A 119 5.97 19.09 14.23
N MET A 120 6.39 19.89 13.25
CA MET A 120 6.23 19.56 11.83
C MET A 120 7.02 18.31 11.39
N ILE A 121 8.07 17.96 12.15
CA ILE A 121 8.98 16.87 11.89
C ILE A 121 9.16 16.06 13.18
N SER A 122 9.05 14.74 13.07
CA SER A 122 9.31 13.81 14.18
C SER A 122 10.75 13.91 14.70
N PRO A 123 10.99 13.75 16.00
CA PRO A 123 12.34 13.63 16.54
C PRO A 123 13.11 12.44 15.93
N ILE A 124 14.43 12.54 15.82
CA ILE A 124 15.26 11.53 15.16
C ILE A 124 15.09 10.12 15.75
N LEU A 125 14.93 10.01 17.08
CA LEU A 125 14.73 8.73 17.74
C LEU A 125 13.38 8.08 17.36
N GLN A 126 12.32 8.89 17.20
CA GLN A 126 11.02 8.43 16.73
C GLN A 126 11.11 7.95 15.28
N ILE A 127 11.80 8.69 14.41
CA ILE A 127 12.02 8.30 13.01
C ILE A 127 12.75 6.94 12.94
N LEU A 128 13.77 6.72 13.76
CA LEU A 128 14.50 5.46 13.81
C LEU A 128 13.61 4.30 14.28
N MET A 129 12.73 4.54 15.26
CA MET A 129 11.77 3.53 15.72
C MET A 129 10.75 3.20 14.63
N ASP A 130 10.15 4.21 14.01
CA ASP A 130 9.18 4.06 12.92
C ASP A 130 9.79 3.36 11.71
N PHE A 131 11.06 3.63 11.40
CA PHE A 131 11.79 2.97 10.33
C PHE A 131 11.75 1.43 10.47
N PHE A 132 12.10 0.90 11.65
CA PHE A 132 12.09 -0.54 11.89
C PHE A 132 10.67 -1.10 12.06
N MET A 133 9.80 -0.40 12.79
CA MET A 133 8.42 -0.82 13.02
C MET A 133 7.65 -0.94 11.69
N ILE A 134 7.78 0.05 10.82
CA ILE A 134 7.10 0.05 9.52
C ILE A 134 7.64 -1.08 8.64
N LEU A 135 8.96 -1.27 8.57
CA LEU A 135 9.55 -2.30 7.71
C LEU A 135 9.05 -3.70 8.07
N PHE A 136 9.07 -4.04 9.36
CA PHE A 136 8.82 -5.40 9.81
C PHE A 136 7.35 -5.69 10.15
N ILE A 137 6.60 -4.68 10.59
CA ILE A 137 5.27 -4.85 11.17
C ILE A 137 4.23 -3.97 10.46
N GLY A 138 4.63 -2.81 9.92
CA GLY A 138 3.73 -1.78 9.42
C GLY A 138 3.30 -1.88 7.96
N GLY A 139 3.24 -3.08 7.37
CA GLY A 139 2.55 -3.29 6.09
C GLY A 139 3.40 -3.76 4.89
N PRO A 140 4.55 -3.15 4.53
CA PRO A 140 5.24 -3.39 3.27
C PRO A 140 5.47 -4.87 2.93
N ILE A 141 6.08 -5.63 3.84
CA ILE A 141 6.31 -7.07 3.65
C ILE A 141 5.01 -7.86 3.79
N ALA A 142 4.12 -7.45 4.70
CA ALA A 142 2.87 -8.14 4.97
C ALA A 142 1.86 -8.03 3.81
N GLU A 143 1.96 -7.00 2.97
CA GLU A 143 0.95 -6.65 1.98
C GLU A 143 1.41 -6.88 0.53
N GLU A 144 2.64 -6.46 0.19
CA GLU A 144 3.02 -6.31 -1.23
C GLU A 144 3.10 -7.65 -1.97
N PHE A 145 3.40 -8.77 -1.30
CA PHE A 145 3.37 -10.10 -1.95
C PHE A 145 1.97 -10.45 -2.45
N GLY A 146 0.92 -10.02 -1.75
CA GLY A 146 -0.46 -10.16 -2.20
C GLY A 146 -0.82 -9.15 -3.30
N TRP A 147 -0.61 -7.86 -3.02
CA TRP A 147 -1.08 -6.80 -3.93
C TRP A 147 -0.30 -6.75 -5.24
N ARG A 148 1.02 -6.55 -5.19
CA ARG A 148 1.87 -6.37 -6.39
C ARG A 148 2.51 -7.69 -6.81
N GLY A 149 2.72 -8.60 -5.87
CA GLY A 149 3.26 -9.94 -6.12
C GLY A 149 2.27 -10.91 -6.77
N TYR A 150 0.96 -10.71 -6.58
CA TYR A 150 -0.08 -11.62 -7.08
C TYR A 150 -1.21 -10.91 -7.83
N ALA A 151 -1.89 -9.94 -7.21
CA ALA A 151 -3.11 -9.35 -7.76
C ALA A 151 -2.84 -8.46 -8.98
N LEU A 152 -1.89 -7.52 -8.87
CA LEU A 152 -1.57 -6.56 -9.92
C LEU A 152 -1.23 -7.25 -11.25
N ASP A 153 -0.33 -8.25 -11.21
CA ASP A 153 0.06 -9.02 -12.40
C ASP A 153 -1.12 -9.71 -13.09
N LYS A 154 -2.11 -10.15 -12.31
CA LYS A 154 -3.30 -10.81 -12.87
C LYS A 154 -4.27 -9.79 -13.48
N ILE A 155 -4.42 -8.63 -12.86
CA ILE A 155 -5.28 -7.55 -13.37
C ILE A 155 -4.69 -6.96 -14.66
N GLN A 156 -3.37 -6.74 -14.71
CA GLN A 156 -2.66 -6.21 -15.89
C GLN A 156 -2.66 -7.13 -17.11
N LYS A 157 -3.05 -8.40 -16.96
CA LYS A 157 -3.26 -9.31 -18.11
C LYS A 157 -4.55 -9.02 -18.89
N LYS A 158 -5.43 -8.18 -18.35
CA LYS A 158 -6.76 -7.90 -18.90
C LYS A 158 -7.00 -6.44 -19.15
N TYR A 159 -6.49 -5.62 -18.24
CA TYR A 159 -6.64 -4.19 -18.28
C TYR A 159 -5.28 -3.55 -18.49
N ASN A 160 -5.31 -2.31 -18.98
CA ASN A 160 -4.10 -1.51 -19.07
C ASN A 160 -3.58 -1.14 -17.66
N ALA A 161 -2.37 -0.60 -17.58
CA ALA A 161 -1.71 -0.32 -16.31
C ALA A 161 -2.52 0.64 -15.43
N LEU A 162 -3.02 1.76 -15.96
CA LEU A 162 -3.81 2.73 -15.19
C LEU A 162 -5.10 2.11 -14.62
N ILE A 163 -5.89 1.41 -15.45
CA ILE A 163 -7.11 0.75 -14.98
C ILE A 163 -6.77 -0.33 -13.95
N SER A 164 -5.68 -1.07 -14.16
CA SER A 164 -5.23 -2.09 -13.20
C SER A 164 -4.85 -1.48 -11.85
N SER A 165 -4.16 -0.34 -11.87
CA SER A 165 -3.83 0.42 -10.67
C SER A 165 -5.07 0.88 -9.91
N LEU A 166 -6.08 1.40 -10.62
CA LEU A 166 -7.32 1.90 -10.02
C LEU A 166 -8.17 0.75 -9.44
N ILE A 167 -8.29 -0.37 -10.16
CA ILE A 167 -8.95 -1.58 -9.64
C ILE A 167 -8.26 -2.07 -8.36
N LEU A 168 -6.92 -2.18 -8.40
CA LEU A 168 -6.19 -2.64 -7.22
C LEU A 168 -6.30 -1.64 -6.06
N GLY A 169 -6.20 -0.34 -6.34
CA GLY A 169 -6.32 0.72 -5.35
C GLY A 169 -7.70 0.74 -4.70
N PHE A 170 -8.76 0.44 -5.47
CA PHE A 170 -10.12 0.30 -4.95
C PHE A 170 -10.21 -0.81 -3.90
N PHE A 171 -9.80 -2.03 -4.26
CA PHE A 171 -9.85 -3.16 -3.33
C PHE A 171 -8.89 -2.98 -2.16
N TRP A 172 -7.71 -2.41 -2.38
CA TRP A 172 -6.75 -2.11 -1.33
C TRP A 172 -7.31 -1.08 -0.34
N SER A 173 -8.02 -0.06 -0.82
CA SER A 173 -8.68 0.93 0.04
C SER A 173 -9.79 0.30 0.86
N LEU A 174 -10.69 -0.45 0.22
CA LEU A 174 -11.79 -1.14 0.92
C LEU A 174 -11.27 -2.15 1.94
N TRP A 175 -10.16 -2.82 1.65
CA TRP A 175 -9.54 -3.74 2.60
C TRP A 175 -9.25 -3.04 3.94
N HIS A 176 -8.77 -1.78 3.93
CA HIS A 176 -8.50 -1.00 5.15
C HIS A 176 -9.73 -0.53 5.93
N LEU A 177 -10.95 -0.68 5.41
CA LEU A 177 -12.16 -0.10 6.00
C LEU A 177 -12.34 -0.38 7.51
N PRO A 178 -12.08 -1.59 8.04
CA PRO A 178 -12.19 -1.86 9.48
C PRO A 178 -11.29 -0.98 10.35
N LEU A 179 -10.11 -0.59 9.84
CA LEU A 179 -9.17 0.23 10.59
C LEU A 179 -9.75 1.61 10.92
N SER A 180 -10.63 2.16 10.09
CA SER A 180 -11.34 3.42 10.40
C SER A 180 -12.19 3.35 11.67
N PHE A 181 -12.50 2.15 12.17
CA PHE A 181 -13.25 1.93 13.40
C PHE A 181 -12.39 1.46 14.58
N ILE A 182 -11.06 1.38 14.40
CA ILE A 182 -10.10 1.00 15.45
C ILE A 182 -9.34 2.25 15.89
N SER A 183 -9.58 2.66 17.13
CA SER A 183 -8.94 3.82 17.76
C SER A 183 -7.42 3.68 17.75
N GLY A 184 -6.71 4.76 17.43
CA GLY A 184 -5.24 4.79 17.40
C GLY A 184 -4.63 4.38 16.05
N THR A 185 -5.43 3.88 15.10
CA THR A 185 -4.96 3.67 13.73
C THR A 185 -4.95 4.98 12.95
N THR A 186 -4.07 5.11 11.94
CA THR A 186 -4.04 6.26 11.04
C THR A 186 -5.40 6.52 10.38
N GLN A 187 -6.10 5.46 9.97
CA GLN A 187 -7.37 5.52 9.26
C GLN A 187 -8.54 6.01 10.12
N SER A 188 -8.42 5.92 11.46
CA SER A 188 -9.43 6.44 12.39
C SER A 188 -9.34 7.96 12.59
N ASN A 189 -8.24 8.60 12.16
CA ASN A 189 -7.98 10.03 12.39
C ASN A 189 -8.60 10.96 11.34
N TYR A 190 -9.15 10.44 10.24
CA TYR A 190 -9.76 11.25 9.18
C TYR A 190 -10.79 10.45 8.39
N PRO A 191 -11.68 11.12 7.63
CA PRO A 191 -12.74 10.44 6.91
C PRO A 191 -12.22 9.40 5.93
N PHE A 192 -12.82 8.21 5.93
CA PHE A 192 -12.39 7.09 5.07
C PHE A 192 -12.37 7.45 3.58
N TYR A 193 -13.25 8.33 3.11
CA TYR A 193 -13.24 8.74 1.70
C TYR A 193 -11.95 9.51 1.33
N GLU A 194 -11.33 10.26 2.26
CA GLU A 194 -10.04 10.93 2.01
C GLU A 194 -8.91 9.89 1.90
N PHE A 195 -8.92 8.88 2.78
CA PHE A 195 -8.00 7.74 2.71
C PHE A 195 -8.14 6.98 1.38
N PHE A 196 -9.38 6.66 1.01
CA PHE A 196 -9.71 5.92 -0.19
C PHE A 196 -9.21 6.63 -1.45
N LEU A 197 -9.46 7.94 -1.57
CA LEU A 197 -8.99 8.74 -2.69
C LEU A 197 -7.45 8.76 -2.76
N MET A 198 -6.77 8.96 -1.63
CA MET A 198 -5.31 8.92 -1.60
C MET A 198 -4.76 7.56 -2.04
N ASN A 199 -5.30 6.44 -1.52
CA ASN A 199 -4.83 5.11 -1.88
C ASN A 199 -5.04 4.75 -3.36
N LEU A 200 -6.11 5.25 -4.00
CA LEU A 200 -6.29 5.12 -5.44
C LEU A 200 -5.13 5.75 -6.22
N ILE A 201 -4.75 6.97 -5.86
CA ILE A 201 -3.66 7.72 -6.51
C ILE A 201 -2.31 7.06 -6.22
N LEU A 202 -2.07 6.63 -4.97
CA LEU A 202 -0.85 5.91 -4.61
C LEU A 202 -0.71 4.61 -5.40
N SER A 203 -1.79 3.85 -5.61
CA SER A 203 -1.75 2.60 -6.38
C SER A 203 -1.20 2.79 -7.81
N VAL A 204 -1.42 3.96 -8.42
CA VAL A 204 -0.84 4.33 -9.73
C VAL A 204 0.68 4.50 -9.63
N LEU A 205 1.19 5.19 -8.59
CA LEU A 205 2.63 5.34 -8.35
C LEU A 205 3.33 4.01 -8.13
N TYR A 206 2.71 3.11 -7.35
CA TYR A 206 3.24 1.75 -7.15
C TYR A 206 3.34 0.99 -8.47
N SER A 207 2.27 1.03 -9.28
CA SER A 207 2.25 0.34 -10.56
C SER A 207 3.25 0.91 -11.56
N TRP A 208 3.45 2.24 -11.56
CA TRP A 208 4.47 2.92 -12.35
C TRP A 208 5.88 2.43 -12.00
N LEU A 209 6.27 2.43 -10.71
CA LEU A 209 7.58 1.93 -10.30
C LEU A 209 7.73 0.43 -10.59
N TYR A 210 6.71 -0.36 -10.26
CA TYR A 210 6.68 -1.80 -10.49
C TYR A 210 6.88 -2.14 -11.97
N ASN A 211 6.16 -1.47 -12.88
CA ASN A 211 6.26 -1.71 -14.33
C ASN A 211 7.59 -1.24 -14.92
N ASN A 212 8.18 -0.16 -14.41
CA ASN A 212 9.49 0.32 -14.86
C ASN A 212 10.67 -0.51 -14.32
N THR A 213 10.43 -1.32 -13.28
CA THR A 213 11.45 -2.18 -12.64
C THR A 213 11.28 -3.66 -12.96
N LYS A 214 10.59 -3.96 -14.07
CA LYS A 214 10.34 -5.33 -14.59
C LYS A 214 9.61 -6.22 -13.58
N GLY A 215 8.64 -5.65 -12.86
CA GLY A 215 7.85 -6.35 -11.85
C GLY A 215 8.64 -6.73 -10.59
N SER A 216 9.69 -5.96 -10.28
CA SER A 216 10.48 -6.15 -9.06
C SER A 216 9.63 -5.87 -7.83
N LEU A 217 9.44 -6.90 -7.01
CA LEU A 217 8.65 -6.78 -5.78
C LEU A 217 9.45 -6.09 -4.68
N SER A 218 10.79 -6.18 -4.70
CA SER A 218 11.63 -5.43 -3.75
C SER A 218 11.44 -3.92 -3.88
N ILE A 219 11.19 -3.42 -5.09
CA ILE A 219 10.89 -2.00 -5.31
C ILE A 219 9.52 -1.61 -4.76
N SER A 220 8.50 -2.44 -4.91
CA SER A 220 7.19 -2.16 -4.30
C SER A 220 7.25 -2.16 -2.77
N ILE A 221 7.96 -3.12 -2.17
CA ILE A 221 8.18 -3.17 -0.71
C ILE A 221 8.96 -1.95 -0.23
N LEU A 222 10.08 -1.62 -0.89
CA LEU A 222 10.89 -0.46 -0.53
C LEU A 222 10.10 0.83 -0.70
N PHE A 223 9.35 1.00 -1.79
CA PHE A 223 8.53 2.18 -2.01
C PHE A 223 7.45 2.32 -0.93
N HIS A 224 6.76 1.22 -0.59
CA HIS A 224 5.75 1.23 0.47
C HIS A 224 6.35 1.70 1.79
N TRP A 225 7.49 1.11 2.16
CA TRP A 225 8.18 1.48 3.38
C TRP A 225 8.56 2.96 3.41
N MET A 226 9.16 3.47 2.33
CA MET A 226 9.61 4.86 2.25
C MET A 226 8.44 5.85 2.22
N MET A 227 7.31 5.50 1.61
CA MET A 227 6.08 6.28 1.65
C MET A 227 5.53 6.39 3.08
N ASN A 228 5.40 5.26 3.78
CA ASN A 228 4.91 5.25 5.16
C ASN A 228 5.87 6.00 6.10
N LEU A 229 7.18 5.81 5.94
CA LEU A 229 8.19 6.53 6.72
C LEU A 229 8.12 8.04 6.48
N SER A 230 7.93 8.48 5.24
CA SER A 230 7.81 9.91 4.94
C SER A 230 6.58 10.54 5.62
N ALA A 231 5.44 9.84 5.64
CA ALA A 231 4.23 10.30 6.31
C ALA A 231 4.35 10.26 7.85
N ALA A 232 5.08 9.30 8.40
CA ALA A 232 5.40 9.25 9.83
C ALA A 232 6.40 10.33 10.27
N THR A 233 7.25 10.78 9.33
CA THR A 233 8.27 11.81 9.58
C THR A 233 7.70 13.21 9.47
N ILE A 234 6.88 13.48 8.45
CA ILE A 234 6.36 14.82 8.12
C ILE A 234 4.85 14.83 8.34
N HIS A 235 4.40 15.55 9.36
CA HIS A 235 3.02 15.48 9.87
C HIS A 235 2.04 16.39 9.13
N TYR A 236 2.11 16.42 7.80
CA TYR A 236 1.22 17.26 6.98
C TYR A 236 -0.26 16.85 7.09
N TRP A 237 -0.53 15.57 7.41
CA TRP A 237 -1.86 14.97 7.33
C TRP A 237 -2.71 15.10 8.61
N TYR A 238 -2.18 15.68 9.70
CA TYR A 238 -2.97 15.94 10.92
C TYR A 238 -4.06 17.00 10.68
N THR A 239 -3.81 17.96 9.80
CA THR A 239 -4.79 18.98 9.45
C THR A 239 -5.59 18.56 8.21
N ARG A 240 -6.88 18.94 8.16
CA ARG A 240 -7.72 18.70 6.97
C ARG A 240 -7.11 19.34 5.72
N ILE A 241 -6.63 20.58 5.83
CA ILE A 241 -6.07 21.30 4.69
C ILE A 241 -4.80 20.64 4.17
N GLY A 242 -3.91 20.19 5.05
CA GLY A 242 -2.69 19.49 4.67
C GLY A 242 -2.95 18.15 3.98
N ARG A 243 -3.99 17.40 4.40
CA ARG A 243 -4.41 16.19 3.67
C ARG A 243 -4.84 16.50 2.24
N TRP A 244 -5.62 17.56 2.02
CA TRP A 244 -6.05 17.95 0.68
C TRP A 244 -4.91 18.50 -0.16
N ILE A 245 -4.01 19.31 0.40
CA ILE A 245 -2.80 19.79 -0.31
C ILE A 245 -1.91 18.60 -0.70
N GLY A 246 -1.70 17.65 0.21
CA GLY A 246 -0.93 16.43 -0.07
C GLY A 246 -1.58 15.57 -1.16
N PHE A 247 -2.91 15.45 -1.13
CA PHE A 247 -3.68 14.77 -2.18
C PHE A 247 -3.48 15.44 -3.54
N PHE A 248 -3.66 16.76 -3.64
CA PHE A 248 -3.49 17.49 -4.90
C PHE A 248 -2.02 17.54 -5.37
N THR A 249 -1.06 17.61 -4.45
CA THR A 249 0.36 17.50 -4.81
C THR A 249 0.65 16.14 -5.45
N THR A 250 0.12 15.07 -4.87
CA THR A 250 0.29 13.71 -5.38
C THR A 250 -0.45 13.50 -6.70
N ILE A 251 -1.65 14.07 -6.87
CA ILE A 251 -2.42 13.94 -8.12
C ILE A 251 -1.71 14.63 -9.29
N ILE A 252 -1.11 15.80 -9.06
CA ILE A 252 -0.32 16.51 -10.08
C ILE A 252 0.85 15.64 -10.55
N ILE A 253 1.56 15.01 -9.61
CA ILE A 253 2.68 14.11 -9.93
C ILE A 253 2.20 12.91 -10.74
N VAL A 254 1.07 12.30 -10.35
CA VAL A 254 0.49 11.17 -11.10
C VAL A 254 0.07 11.59 -12.51
N VAL A 255 -0.52 12.78 -12.68
CA VAL A 255 -0.87 13.31 -14.01
C VAL A 255 0.39 13.51 -14.86
N ILE A 256 1.46 14.09 -14.30
CA ILE A 256 2.74 14.23 -15.00
C ILE A 256 3.29 12.86 -15.41
N ILE A 257 3.21 11.86 -14.54
CA ILE A 257 3.63 10.49 -14.84
C ILE A 257 2.80 9.90 -15.99
N ILE A 258 1.48 10.06 -15.96
CA ILE A 258 0.60 9.56 -17.02
C ILE A 258 0.93 10.24 -18.37
N ILE A 259 1.22 11.54 -18.37
CA ILE A 259 1.63 12.28 -19.57
C ILE A 259 2.96 11.75 -20.13
N ILE A 260 3.96 11.51 -19.27
CA ILE A 260 5.32 11.14 -19.70
C ILE A 260 5.46 9.66 -20.09
N TRP A 261 4.73 8.75 -19.42
CA TRP A 261 4.83 7.29 -19.58
C TRP A 261 3.60 6.62 -20.20
N GLY A 262 2.51 7.37 -20.38
CA GLY A 262 1.26 6.90 -20.96
C GLY A 262 0.43 6.02 -20.00
N PRO A 263 -0.91 6.08 -20.07
CA PRO A 263 -1.79 5.33 -19.17
C PRO A 263 -1.75 3.81 -19.44
N THR A 264 -1.35 3.39 -20.65
CA THR A 264 -1.49 1.99 -21.06
C THR A 264 -0.51 1.06 -20.36
N LYS A 265 0.74 1.49 -20.23
CA LYS A 265 1.82 0.68 -19.63
C LYS A 265 2.39 1.31 -18.35
N LEU A 266 2.24 2.62 -18.16
CA LEU A 266 2.97 3.39 -17.15
C LEU A 266 4.48 3.09 -17.18
N SER A 267 5.03 2.76 -18.35
CA SER A 267 6.42 2.36 -18.55
C SER A 267 6.78 2.53 -20.01
N ARG A 268 8.03 2.97 -20.27
CA ARG A 268 8.58 3.06 -21.63
C ARG A 268 9.20 1.75 -22.11
N SER A 269 9.28 0.74 -21.24
CA SER A 269 9.79 -0.58 -21.62
C SER A 269 8.82 -1.24 -22.61
N THR A 270 9.34 -1.65 -23.76
CA THR A 270 8.55 -2.36 -24.78
C THR A 270 8.23 -3.80 -24.39
N LYS A 271 8.95 -4.38 -23.42
CA LYS A 271 8.69 -5.74 -22.92
C LYS A 271 7.50 -5.72 -21.98
N THR A 272 6.39 -6.32 -22.43
CA THR A 272 5.32 -6.78 -21.52
C THR A 272 5.89 -7.83 -20.56
N PRO A 273 5.55 -7.77 -19.26
CA PRO A 273 5.88 -8.84 -18.32
C PRO A 273 5.23 -10.18 -18.69
#